data_AF-B7TVI2-F1
#
_entry.id   AF-B7TVI2-F1
#
_cell.length_a   1.000
_cell.length_b   1.000
_cell.length_c   1.000
_cell.angle_alpha   90.00
_cell.angle_beta   90.00
_cell.angle_gamma   90.00
#
_symmetry.space_group_name_H-M   'P 1'
#
loop_
_entity.id
_entity.type
_entity.pdbx_description
1 polymer ?
#
loop_
_entity_poly.entity_id
_entity_poly.type
_entity_poly.pdbx_seq_one_letter_code
_entity_poly.pdbx_strand_id
1 'polypeptide(L)' 'AFEGRRRMRQATDAIARLREYVDTVIVVSNNKLLEIIPDDTPVTAAFRVADDILRQGVVGISEIIVRPGLI' A
#
# COMPACT_ATOMS: atom_id res chain seq x y z
N ALA A 1 16.37 -1.76 0.74
CA ALA A 1 15.01 -1.79 0.18
C ALA A 1 15.01 -2.68 -1.05
N PHE A 2 14.14 -3.68 -1.07
CA PHE A 2 14.09 -4.77 -2.05
C PHE A 2 13.97 -4.27 -3.51
N GLU A 3 13.23 -3.19 -3.74
CA GLU A 3 12.91 -2.71 -5.09
C GLU A 3 13.87 -1.62 -5.63
N GLY A 4 14.91 -1.26 -4.87
CA GLY A 4 16.01 -0.39 -5.31
C GLY A 4 15.76 1.13 -5.22
N ARG A 5 16.85 1.92 -5.32
CA ARG A 5 16.83 3.39 -5.13
C ARG A 5 16.04 4.13 -6.21
N ARG A 6 16.08 3.65 -7.46
CA ARG A 6 15.37 4.28 -8.60
C ARG A 6 13.86 4.30 -8.36
N ARG A 7 13.30 3.16 -7.93
CA ARG A 7 11.87 3.02 -7.67
C ARG A 7 11.43 3.85 -6.47
N MET A 8 12.27 3.92 -5.43
CA MET A 8 12.01 4.78 -4.28
C MET A 8 11.93 6.27 -4.67
N ARG A 9 12.87 6.77 -5.48
CA ARG A 9 12.82 8.17 -5.97
C ARG A 9 11.54 8.44 -6.77
N GLN A 10 11.20 7.55 -7.70
CA GLN A 10 9.97 7.65 -8.51
C GLN A 10 8.72 7.71 -7.63
N ALA A 11 8.64 6.88 -6.58
CA ALA A 11 7.53 6.88 -5.65
C ALA A 11 7.43 8.20 -4.87
N THR A 12 8.54 8.74 -4.37
CA THR A 12 8.55 10.03 -3.66
C THR A 12 8.08 11.17 -4.55
N ASP A 13 8.57 11.24 -5.79
CA ASP A 13 8.18 12.28 -6.75
C ASP A 13 6.70 12.15 -7.17
N ALA A 14 6.19 10.91 -7.27
CA ALA A 14 4.78 10.66 -7.57
C ALA A 14 3.88 11.08 -6.40
N ILE A 15 4.24 10.74 -5.16
CA ILE A 15 3.48 11.11 -3.95
C ILE A 15 3.43 12.63 -3.80
N ALA A 16 4.55 13.33 -4.03
CA ALA A 16 4.60 14.78 -3.97
C ALA A 16 3.62 15.42 -4.96
N ARG A 17 3.61 14.95 -6.21
CA ARG A 17 2.65 15.42 -7.24
C ARG A 17 1.21 15.08 -6.89
N LEU A 18 0.92 13.86 -6.44
CA LEU A 18 -0.43 13.43 -6.08
C LEU A 18 -1.07 14.32 -5.01
N ARG A 19 -0.30 14.77 -4.02
CA ARG A 19 -0.77 15.67 -2.95
C ARG A 19 -1.28 17.02 -3.44
N GLU A 20 -0.89 17.46 -4.63
CA GLU A 20 -1.39 18.71 -5.21
C GLU A 20 -2.82 18.58 -5.75
N TYR A 21 -3.31 17.35 -5.96
CA TYR A 21 -4.57 17.07 -6.64
C TYR A 21 -5.60 16.33 -5.79
N VAL A 22 -5.29 15.97 -4.54
CA VAL A 22 -6.20 15.20 -3.67
C VAL A 22 -6.22 15.74 -2.25
N ASP A 23 -7.37 15.58 -1.57
CA ASP A 23 -7.53 16.00 -0.16
C ASP A 23 -6.69 15.16 0.82
N THR A 24 -6.46 13.90 0.51
CA THR A 24 -5.70 12.98 1.37
C THR A 24 -4.98 11.93 0.55
N VAL A 25 -3.70 11.70 0.87
CA VAL A 25 -2.89 10.62 0.28
C VAL A 25 -2.59 9.58 1.35
N ILE A 26 -3.01 8.34 1.10
CA ILE A 26 -2.68 7.18 1.93
C ILE A 26 -1.49 6.48 1.29
N VAL A 27 -0.39 6.33 2.04
CA VAL A 27 0.83 5.67 1.56
C VAL A 27 1.03 4.37 2.33
N VAL A 28 1.13 3.26 1.62
CA VAL A 28 1.42 1.95 2.21
C VAL A 28 2.84 1.51 1.83
N SER A 29 3.59 1.01 2.81
CA SER A 29 4.97 0.58 2.64
C SER A 29 5.05 -0.91 2.33
N ASN A 30 5.47 -1.25 1.12
CA ASN A 30 5.74 -2.64 0.74
C ASN A 30 6.79 -3.31 1.65
N ASN A 31 7.81 -2.57 2.12
CA ASN A 31 8.81 -3.15 3.02
C ASN A 31 8.19 -3.67 4.32
N LYS A 32 7.22 -2.94 4.89
CA LYS A 32 6.51 -3.36 6.10
C LYS A 32 5.58 -4.55 5.84
N LEU A 33 4.99 -4.62 4.65
CA LEU A 33 4.16 -5.76 4.24
C LEU A 33 5.00 -7.02 4.03
N LEU A 34 6.26 -6.88 3.61
CA LEU A 34 7.17 -8.02 3.46
C LEU A 34 7.72 -8.51 4.81
N GLU A 35 7.84 -7.65 5.83
CA GLU A 35 8.30 -8.03 7.19
C GLU A 35 7.35 -9.02 7.90
N ILE A 36 6.07 -9.06 7.51
CA ILE A 36 5.06 -9.95 8.09
C ILE A 36 4.90 -11.26 7.30
N ILE A 37 5.62 -11.42 6.20
CA ILE A 37 5.55 -12.60 5.33
C ILE A 37 6.66 -13.57 5.73
N PRO A 38 6.39 -14.88 5.82
CA PRO A 38 7.41 -15.88 6.13
C PRO A 38 8.61 -15.84 5.17
N ASP A 39 9.82 -15.95 5.71
CA ASP A 39 11.09 -15.83 4.96
C ASP A 39 11.27 -16.88 3.84
N ASP A 40 10.56 -18.01 3.92
CA ASP A 40 10.55 -19.08 2.92
C ASP A 40 9.60 -18.80 1.75
N THR A 41 8.81 -17.72 1.83
CA THR A 41 7.86 -17.35 0.79
C THR A 41 8.62 -16.84 -0.45
N PRO A 42 8.39 -17.43 -1.64
CA PRO A 42 8.96 -16.89 -2.87
C PRO A 42 8.52 -15.44 -3.08
N VAL A 43 9.45 -14.59 -3.53
CA VAL A 43 9.21 -13.15 -3.79
C VAL A 43 7.90 -12.89 -4.55
N THR A 44 7.61 -13.69 -5.58
CA THR A 44 6.40 -13.52 -6.40
C THR A 44 5.12 -13.81 -5.63
N ALA A 45 5.15 -14.77 -4.70
CA ALA A 45 4.05 -15.05 -3.79
C ALA A 45 3.93 -13.97 -2.71
N ALA A 46 5.05 -13.47 -2.19
CA ALA A 46 5.07 -12.41 -1.20
C ALA A 46 4.41 -11.12 -1.73
N PHE A 47 4.66 -10.76 -2.99
CA PHE A 47 3.98 -9.63 -3.63
C PHE A 47 2.47 -9.84 -3.75
N ARG A 48 1.99 -11.04 -4.08
CA ARG A 48 0.54 -11.33 -4.13
C ARG A 48 -0.12 -11.18 -2.77
N VAL A 49 0.55 -11.62 -1.71
CA VAL A 49 0.06 -11.46 -0.33
C VAL A 49 0.01 -9.99 0.03
N ALA A 50 1.05 -9.23 -0.27
CA ALA A 50 1.08 -7.78 -0.06
C ALA A 50 -0.06 -7.07 -0.82
N ASP A 51 -0.31 -7.44 -2.09
CA ASP A 51 -1.40 -6.90 -2.90
C ASP A 51 -2.78 -7.19 -2.30
N ASP A 52 -3.03 -8.39 -1.75
CA ASP A 52 -4.30 -8.69 -1.11
C ASP A 52 -4.49 -7.89 0.19
N ILE A 53 -3.44 -7.73 1.01
CA ILE A 53 -3.49 -6.88 2.22
C ILE A 53 -3.81 -5.43 1.85
N LEU A 54 -3.17 -4.89 0.80
CA LEU A 54 -3.46 -3.56 0.28
C LEU A 54 -4.92 -3.43 -0.16
N ARG A 55 -5.41 -4.42 -0.92
CA ARG A 55 -6.81 -4.45 -1.39
C ARG A 55 -7.79 -4.45 -0.22
N GLN A 56 -7.56 -5.29 0.79
CA GLN A 56 -8.40 -5.35 1.98
C GLN A 56 -8.42 -4.01 2.73
N GLY A 57 -7.27 -3.37 2.90
CA GLY A 57 -7.18 -2.04 3.54
C GLY A 57 -7.97 -0.97 2.78
N VAL A 58 -7.85 -0.95 1.45
CA VAL A 58 -8.59 0.00 0.60
C VAL A 58 -10.10 -0.26 0.64
N VAL A 59 -10.54 -1.53 0.58
CA VAL A 59 -11.95 -1.90 0.68
C VAL A 59 -12.52 -1.48 2.04
N GLY A 60 -11.83 -1.79 3.15
CA GLY A 60 -12.31 -1.45 4.49
C GLY A 60 -12.49 0.06 4.71
N ILE A 61 -11.55 0.88 4.24
CA ILE A 61 -11.68 2.34 4.30
C ILE A 61 -12.85 2.81 3.43
N SER A 62 -12.97 2.26 2.22
CA SER A 62 -14.04 2.64 1.29
C SER A 62 -15.42 2.26 1.83
N GLU A 63 -15.57 1.10 2.49
CA GLU A 63 -16.84 0.67 3.07
C GLU A 63 -17.30 1.57 4.21
N ILE A 64 -16.38 2.05 5.07
CA ILE A 64 -16.71 3.00 6.15
C ILE A 64 -17.22 4.33 5.57
N ILE A 65 -16.64 4.77 4.46
CA ILE A 65 -17.05 6.02 3.79
C ILE A 65 -18.39 5.84 3.08
N VAL A 66 -18.60 4.71 2.39
CA VAL A 66 -19.78 4.47 1.53
C VAL A 66 -21.01 4.03 2.33
N ARG A 67 -20.82 3.32 3.46
CA ARG A 67 -21.90 2.89 4.34
C ARG A 67 -21.66 3.51 5.72
N PRO A 68 -22.24 4.68 6.02
CA PRO A 68 -22.27 5.20 7.37
C PRO A 68 -22.93 4.14 8.27
N GLY A 69 -22.18 3.57 9.20
CA GLY A 69 -22.72 2.61 10.17
C GLY A 69 -23.70 3.31 11.12
N LEU A 70 -24.71 2.58 11.61
CA LEU A 70 -25.33 2.93 12.88
C LEU A 70 -24.30 2.62 13.97
N ILE A 71 -23.83 3.64 14.68
CA ILE A 71 -23.04 3.49 15.91
C ILE A 71 -24.01 3.38 17.08
#